data_AF-A0A212FEK9-F1
#
_entry.id   AF-A0A212FEK9-F1
#
_cell.length_a   1.000
_cell.length_b   1.000
_cell.length_c   1.000
_cell.angle_alpha   90.00
_cell.angle_beta   90.00
_cell.angle_gamma   90.00
#
_symmetry.space_group_name_H-M   'P 1'
#
loop_
_entity.id
_entity.type
_entity.pdbx_description
1 polymer ?
#
loop_
_entity_poly.entity_id
_entity_poly.type
_entity_poly.pdbx_seq_one_letter_code
_entity_poly.pdbx_strand_id
1 'polypeptide(L)'
;MTRQDLLKEAQRAQFCENLININNLYYSFDETKKVTGIPADMSVHWKTGNVFYTLINDNMKMSLQVLHPSGDAETIKVAGLGQSTTVDNLNDVVYLATDNGVYKYKEDGSIELYAALGEDVMYVTVSNDGSVMYIATWPQNRVHKITNEGQKQEMFPAIPNGHGITVDTRNNIFFVATQTSHVLKNGHNIPIKIKGLPSERITGVFVSRSDEIYAMDENSNLYSIDAENANARHLGTFNISGVNTFAMDSADNVLIGVRGGIQKFNAYEQDPCRNYDKFSGSFKPKHASHLMPLATTTRKRRHNKVGKRHSRRRKHRRLTTTTTVASELFLGIDDEEE
;
A
#
# COMPACT_ATOMS: atom_id res chain seq x y z
N MET A 1 9.35 41.84 -15.12
CA MET A 1 9.55 40.45 -14.65
C MET A 1 10.89 40.39 -13.96
N THR A 2 10.93 39.98 -12.70
CA THR A 2 12.17 39.93 -11.92
C THR A 2 12.91 38.60 -12.15
N ARG A 3 14.19 38.52 -11.77
CA ARG A 3 14.95 37.26 -11.79
C ARG A 3 14.30 36.17 -10.93
N GLN A 4 13.65 36.55 -9.83
CA GLN A 4 12.93 35.61 -8.96
C GLN A 4 11.68 35.04 -9.65
N ASP A 5 10.98 35.86 -10.46
CA ASP A 5 9.81 35.40 -11.21
C ASP A 5 10.19 34.38 -12.28
N LEU A 6 11.30 34.62 -13.00
CA LEU A 6 11.83 33.69 -14.01
C LEU A 6 12.25 32.35 -13.38
N LEU A 7 12.86 32.37 -12.19
CA LEU A 7 13.23 31.15 -11.47
C LEU A 7 11.99 30.36 -11.02
N LYS A 8 10.96 31.03 -10.51
CA LYS A 8 9.69 30.40 -10.14
C LYS A 8 8.96 29.80 -11.35
N GLU A 9 9.00 30.50 -12.48
CA GLU A 9 8.40 30.01 -13.73
C GLU A 9 9.13 28.78 -14.26
N ALA A 10 10.47 28.80 -14.28
CA ALA A 10 11.27 27.64 -14.69
C ALA A 10 11.06 26.43 -13.76
N GLN A 11 11.01 26.64 -12.44
CA GLN A 11 10.71 25.57 -11.48
C GLN A 11 9.31 25.00 -11.70
N ARG A 12 8.32 25.85 -11.97
CA ARG A 12 6.96 25.42 -12.27
C ARG A 12 6.86 24.67 -13.59
N ALA A 13 7.58 25.10 -14.62
CA ALA A 13 7.68 24.41 -15.90
C ALA A 13 8.19 22.98 -15.70
N GLN A 14 9.32 22.84 -15.01
CA GLN A 14 9.93 21.55 -14.72
C GLN A 14 9.00 20.66 -13.88
N PHE A 15 8.31 21.22 -12.89
CA PHE A 15 7.31 20.49 -12.11
C PHE A 15 6.19 19.94 -13.00
N CYS A 16 5.63 20.78 -13.88
CA CYS A 16 4.52 20.40 -14.76
C CYS A 16 4.92 19.41 -15.85
N GLU A 17 6.15 19.48 -16.36
CA GLU A 17 6.68 18.51 -17.33
C GLU A 17 6.85 17.10 -16.74
N ASN A 18 7.10 17.00 -15.43
CA ASN A 18 7.29 15.73 -14.73
C ASN A 18 6.01 15.20 -14.05
N LEU A 19 4.86 15.84 -14.29
CA LEU A 19 3.60 15.45 -13.70
C LEU A 19 3.06 14.18 -14.38
N ILE A 20 2.82 13.13 -13.61
CA ILE A 20 2.32 11.84 -14.10
C ILE A 20 0.80 11.80 -13.90
N ASN A 21 0.03 11.32 -14.88
CA ASN A 21 -1.41 11.13 -14.73
C ASN A 21 -1.74 9.63 -14.73
N ILE A 22 -2.27 9.13 -13.61
CA ILE A 22 -2.68 7.73 -13.45
C ILE A 22 -4.06 7.71 -12.81
N ASN A 23 -5.04 7.08 -13.48
CA ASN A 23 -6.39 6.85 -12.95
C ASN A 23 -7.15 8.13 -12.48
N ASN A 24 -7.00 9.24 -13.19
CA ASN A 24 -7.57 10.56 -12.84
C ASN A 24 -6.92 11.25 -11.62
N LEU A 25 -5.82 10.71 -11.11
CA LEU A 25 -4.95 11.38 -10.15
C LEU A 25 -3.70 11.86 -10.88
N TYR A 26 -3.17 12.97 -10.41
CA TYR A 26 -1.89 13.50 -10.84
C TYR A 26 -0.84 13.21 -9.76
N TYR A 27 0.36 12.83 -10.17
CA TYR A 27 1.45 12.51 -9.27
C TYR A 27 2.67 13.34 -9.61
N SER A 28 3.30 13.92 -8.59
CA SER A 28 4.62 14.54 -8.72
C SER A 28 5.61 13.83 -7.83
N PHE A 29 6.80 13.54 -8.35
CA PHE A 29 7.92 13.13 -7.51
C PHE A 29 8.20 14.20 -6.44
N ASP A 30 8.32 13.77 -5.19
CA ASP A 30 8.58 14.61 -4.02
C ASP A 30 10.05 14.48 -3.61
N GLU A 31 10.43 13.29 -3.17
CA GLU A 31 11.76 13.04 -2.63
C GLU A 31 12.15 11.56 -2.68
N THR A 32 13.45 11.31 -2.51
CA THR A 32 14.01 9.99 -2.22
C THR A 32 14.63 10.00 -0.83
N LYS A 33 14.10 9.17 0.07
CA LYS A 33 14.75 8.86 1.34
C LYS A 33 15.77 7.75 1.11
N LYS A 34 17.05 8.04 1.34
CA LYS A 34 18.13 7.06 1.15
C LYS A 34 18.07 6.00 2.26
N VAL A 35 18.20 4.74 1.88
CA VAL A 35 18.38 3.62 2.81
C VAL A 35 19.55 2.76 2.37
N THR A 36 20.21 2.08 3.29
CA THR A 36 21.33 1.17 2.95
C THR A 36 20.82 -0.26 2.86
N GLY A 37 20.34 -0.65 1.68
CA GLY A 37 19.79 -1.99 1.42
C GLY A 37 18.58 -1.95 0.47
N ILE A 38 17.70 -2.93 0.61
CA ILE A 38 16.49 -3.09 -0.19
C ILE A 38 15.27 -3.05 0.75
N PRO A 39 14.42 -2.01 0.68
CA PRO A 39 13.13 -2.01 1.36
C PRO A 39 12.21 -3.09 0.78
N ALA A 40 11.54 -3.83 1.64
CA ALA A 40 10.56 -4.86 1.34
C ALA A 40 9.34 -4.71 2.26
N ASP A 41 8.19 -5.26 1.84
CA ASP A 41 6.96 -5.36 2.64
C ASP A 41 6.59 -4.08 3.42
N MET A 42 6.48 -2.97 2.68
CA MET A 42 6.24 -1.66 3.25
C MET A 42 4.76 -1.46 3.63
N SER A 43 4.53 -0.86 4.79
CA SER A 43 3.21 -0.44 5.27
C SER A 43 3.28 0.99 5.84
N VAL A 44 2.19 1.75 5.69
CA VAL A 44 2.14 3.15 6.17
C VAL A 44 1.07 3.28 7.24
N HIS A 45 1.47 3.90 8.35
CA HIS A 45 0.57 4.29 9.40
C HIS A 45 -0.09 5.63 9.04
N TRP A 46 -1.37 5.61 8.66
CA TRP A 46 -2.11 6.74 8.11
C TRP A 46 -2.25 7.93 9.05
N LYS A 47 -2.32 7.70 10.35
CA LYS A 47 -2.40 8.75 11.37
C LYS A 47 -1.07 9.47 11.60
N THR A 48 0.02 8.74 11.75
CA THR A 48 1.34 9.29 12.12
C THR A 48 2.20 9.62 10.90
N GLY A 49 1.94 8.99 9.75
CA GLY A 49 2.79 9.06 8.56
C GLY A 49 4.05 8.20 8.66
N ASN A 50 4.22 7.43 9.73
CA ASN A 50 5.34 6.50 9.86
C ASN A 50 5.25 5.41 8.79
N VAL A 51 6.39 5.08 8.20
CA VAL A 51 6.53 4.04 7.19
C VAL A 51 7.29 2.87 7.81
N PHE A 52 6.63 1.73 7.94
CA PHE A 52 7.21 0.49 8.43
C PHE A 52 7.60 -0.39 7.26
N TYR A 53 8.79 -1.01 7.31
CA TYR A 53 9.26 -1.87 6.23
C TYR A 53 10.33 -2.83 6.72
N THR A 54 10.52 -3.90 5.96
CA THR A 54 11.66 -4.80 6.13
C THR A 54 12.82 -4.28 5.31
N LEU A 55 14.00 -4.15 5.90
CA LEU A 55 15.24 -3.81 5.22
C LEU A 55 16.10 -5.06 5.04
N ILE A 56 16.34 -5.43 3.78
CA ILE A 56 17.29 -6.48 3.40
C ILE A 56 18.65 -5.81 3.13
N ASN A 57 19.65 -6.10 3.95
CA ASN A 57 20.99 -5.55 3.74
C ASN A 57 21.79 -6.34 2.69
N ASP A 58 23.01 -5.88 2.37
CA ASP A 58 23.86 -6.52 1.35
C ASP A 58 24.30 -7.95 1.71
N ASN A 59 24.22 -8.32 2.99
CA ASN A 59 24.47 -9.68 3.48
C ASN A 59 23.19 -10.54 3.52
N MET A 60 22.10 -10.09 2.88
CA MET A 60 20.79 -10.74 2.89
C MET A 60 20.17 -10.94 4.28
N LYS A 61 20.61 -10.14 5.27
CA LYS A 61 19.97 -10.13 6.59
C LYS A 61 18.81 -9.14 6.61
N MET A 62 17.71 -9.57 7.18
CA MET A 62 16.48 -8.78 7.33
C MET A 62 16.45 -8.08 8.69
N SER A 63 15.82 -6.92 8.71
CA SER A 63 15.55 -6.15 9.93
C SER A 63 14.32 -5.28 9.71
N LEU A 64 13.52 -5.05 10.75
CA LEU A 64 12.37 -4.16 10.66
C LEU A 64 12.83 -2.73 10.91
N GLN A 65 12.33 -1.81 10.12
CA GLN A 65 12.64 -0.38 10.20
C GLN A 65 11.35 0.41 10.32
N VAL A 66 11.43 1.57 10.98
CA VAL A 66 10.44 2.63 10.84
C VAL A 66 11.14 3.88 10.34
N LEU A 67 10.57 4.50 9.30
CA LEU A 67 10.94 5.79 8.77
C LEU A 67 9.87 6.80 9.20
N HIS A 68 10.30 7.80 9.96
CA HIS A 68 9.43 8.85 10.45
C HIS A 68 9.20 9.95 9.40
N PRO A 69 8.10 10.71 9.48
CA PRO A 69 7.89 11.90 8.65
C PRO A 69 9.01 12.94 8.75
N SER A 70 9.76 12.98 9.86
CA SER A 70 10.95 13.84 10.00
C SER A 70 12.06 13.48 9.01
N GLY A 71 12.04 12.24 8.50
CA GLY A 71 13.09 11.67 7.66
C GLY A 71 14.07 10.78 8.42
N ASP A 72 13.97 10.71 9.76
CA ASP A 72 14.78 9.82 10.57
C ASP A 72 14.29 8.39 10.44
N ALA A 73 15.22 7.43 10.36
CA ALA A 73 14.91 6.02 10.29
C ALA A 73 15.59 5.28 11.45
N GLU A 74 14.86 4.36 12.08
CA GLU A 74 15.35 3.54 13.19
C GLU A 74 15.04 2.06 12.97
N THR A 75 15.94 1.21 13.47
CA THR A 75 15.76 -0.24 13.47
C THR A 75 14.94 -0.66 14.68
N ILE A 76 13.83 -1.33 14.43
CA ILE A 76 12.96 -1.87 15.47
C ILE A 76 13.62 -3.11 16.06
N LYS A 77 13.89 -3.06 17.36
CA LYS A 77 14.49 -4.18 18.09
C LYS A 77 13.40 -5.19 18.43
N VAL A 78 13.44 -6.34 17.77
CA VAL A 78 12.56 -7.49 18.04
C VAL A 78 13.36 -8.68 18.58
N ALA A 79 12.69 -9.55 19.33
CA ALA A 79 13.25 -10.86 19.62
C ALA A 79 13.18 -11.69 18.33
N GLY A 80 14.33 -12.17 17.84
CA GLY A 80 14.41 -12.95 16.60
C GLY A 80 14.73 -12.11 15.36
N LEU A 81 14.64 -12.75 14.18
CA LEU A 81 14.77 -12.10 12.89
C LEU A 81 13.44 -11.45 12.48
N GLY A 82 13.44 -10.14 12.23
CA GLY A 82 12.25 -9.41 11.79
C GLY A 82 12.04 -9.51 10.27
N GLN A 83 10.82 -9.87 9.86
CA GLN A 83 10.48 -10.36 8.52
C GLN A 83 9.50 -9.46 7.75
N SER A 84 8.47 -8.96 8.43
CA SER A 84 7.34 -8.26 7.82
C SER A 84 6.65 -7.33 8.81
N THR A 85 5.96 -6.31 8.29
CA THR A 85 5.16 -5.39 9.09
C THR A 85 3.79 -5.16 8.47
N THR A 86 2.77 -4.97 9.31
CA THR A 86 1.47 -4.48 8.86
C THR A 86 0.89 -3.49 9.85
N VAL A 87 0.05 -2.58 9.37
CA VAL A 87 -0.60 -1.56 10.21
C VAL A 87 -2.11 -1.74 10.17
N ASP A 88 -2.69 -1.99 11.33
CA ASP A 88 -4.11 -1.82 11.58
C ASP A 88 -4.43 -0.33 11.71
N ASN A 89 -4.65 0.31 10.57
CA ASN A 89 -4.91 1.75 10.51
C ASN A 89 -6.22 2.18 11.19
N LEU A 90 -7.17 1.25 11.41
CA LEU A 90 -8.42 1.56 12.11
C LEU A 90 -8.22 1.58 13.62
N ASN A 91 -7.46 0.63 14.15
CA ASN A 91 -7.25 0.46 15.58
C ASN A 91 -5.92 1.04 16.11
N ASP A 92 -5.11 1.67 15.25
CA ASP A 92 -3.86 2.34 15.63
C ASP A 92 -2.81 1.35 16.16
N VAL A 93 -2.74 0.15 15.56
CA VAL A 93 -1.84 -0.95 15.99
C VAL A 93 -0.91 -1.35 14.86
N VAL A 94 0.38 -1.50 15.18
CA VAL A 94 1.39 -2.02 14.25
C VAL A 94 1.75 -3.44 14.69
N TYR A 95 1.74 -4.37 13.74
CA TYR A 95 2.15 -5.75 13.97
C TYR A 95 3.48 -6.06 13.27
N LEU A 96 4.35 -6.77 13.96
CA LEU A 96 5.68 -7.17 13.52
C LEU A 96 5.74 -8.68 13.43
N ALA A 97 6.02 -9.20 12.24
CA ALA A 97 6.28 -10.61 12.02
C ALA A 97 7.77 -10.93 12.19
N THR A 98 8.05 -12.07 12.82
CA THR A 98 9.40 -12.53 13.15
C THR A 98 9.53 -14.04 12.96
N ASP A 99 10.75 -14.55 13.12
CA ASP A 99 11.06 -15.99 13.09
C ASP A 99 10.48 -16.81 14.28
N ASN A 100 9.84 -16.16 15.26
CA ASN A 100 9.29 -16.83 16.44
C ASN A 100 7.82 -16.52 16.73
N GLY A 101 7.23 -15.56 16.01
CA GLY A 101 5.85 -15.15 16.22
C GLY A 101 5.54 -13.74 15.72
N VAL A 102 4.43 -13.20 16.23
CA VAL A 102 3.96 -11.85 15.93
C VAL A 102 3.98 -11.01 17.19
N TYR A 103 4.43 -9.76 17.06
CA TYR A 103 4.46 -8.76 18.14
C TYR A 103 3.60 -7.56 17.77
N LYS A 104 3.08 -6.86 18.78
CA LYS A 104 2.56 -5.49 18.66
C LYS A 104 3.68 -4.50 18.92
N TYR A 105 3.79 -3.48 18.08
CA TYR A 105 4.67 -2.33 18.28
C TYR A 105 3.85 -1.15 18.80
N LYS A 106 4.26 -0.60 19.94
CA LYS A 106 3.57 0.51 20.61
C LYS A 106 4.20 1.85 20.24
N GLU A 107 3.44 2.92 20.47
CA GLU A 107 3.87 4.29 20.18
C GLU A 107 5.11 4.72 20.99
N ASP A 108 5.31 4.15 22.18
CA ASP A 108 6.49 4.37 23.01
C ASP A 108 7.73 3.58 22.57
N GLY A 109 7.64 2.85 21.46
CA GLY A 109 8.70 2.00 20.91
C GLY A 109 8.82 0.62 21.58
N SER A 110 7.99 0.32 22.59
CA SER A 110 7.98 -1.00 23.21
C SER A 110 7.27 -2.04 22.33
N ILE A 111 7.66 -3.31 22.50
CA ILE A 111 7.06 -4.45 21.83
C ILE A 111 6.37 -5.38 22.83
N GLU A 112 5.24 -5.96 22.42
CA GLU A 112 4.48 -6.93 23.20
C GLU A 112 4.21 -8.16 22.34
N LEU A 113 4.48 -9.36 22.86
CA LEU A 113 4.18 -10.60 22.14
C LEU A 113 2.67 -10.72 21.94
N TYR A 114 2.24 -10.84 20.69
CA TYR A 114 0.84 -11.08 20.34
C TYR A 114 0.54 -12.58 20.23
N ALA A 115 1.37 -13.31 19.49
CA ALA A 115 1.22 -14.75 19.31
C ALA A 115 2.60 -15.41 19.14
N ALA A 116 2.92 -16.36 20.02
CA ALA A 116 4.08 -17.24 19.84
C ALA A 116 3.67 -18.41 18.94
N LEU A 117 4.38 -18.58 17.82
CA LEU A 117 4.00 -19.56 16.79
C LEU A 117 5.03 -20.66 16.60
N GLY A 118 6.26 -20.44 17.09
CA GLY A 118 7.35 -21.42 17.02
C GLY A 118 7.80 -21.75 15.59
N GLU A 119 7.49 -20.90 14.62
CA GLU A 119 7.85 -21.01 13.21
C GLU A 119 8.05 -19.63 12.60
N ASP A 120 8.67 -19.58 11.41
CA ASP A 120 9.01 -18.33 10.74
C ASP A 120 7.76 -17.68 10.12
N VAL A 121 7.39 -16.50 10.62
CA VAL A 121 6.31 -15.68 10.08
C VAL A 121 6.89 -14.73 9.06
N MET A 122 6.76 -15.07 7.78
CA MET A 122 7.32 -14.26 6.69
C MET A 122 6.48 -13.02 6.39
N TYR A 123 5.16 -13.15 6.46
CA TYR A 123 4.23 -12.05 6.18
C TYR A 123 3.07 -12.05 7.17
N VAL A 124 2.62 -10.85 7.54
CA VAL A 124 1.46 -10.64 8.39
C VAL A 124 0.53 -9.59 7.77
N THR A 125 -0.78 -9.81 7.89
CA THR A 125 -1.80 -8.81 7.55
C THR A 125 -2.98 -8.96 8.51
N VAL A 126 -3.81 -7.93 8.61
CA VAL A 126 -4.99 -7.92 9.48
C VAL A 126 -6.19 -7.43 8.69
N SER A 127 -7.37 -7.99 8.98
CA SER A 127 -8.63 -7.51 8.42
C SER A 127 -8.81 -6.03 8.72
N ASN A 128 -9.59 -5.34 7.88
CA ASN A 128 -9.80 -3.90 8.02
C ASN A 128 -10.43 -3.47 9.37
N ASP A 129 -11.12 -4.40 10.06
CA ASP A 129 -11.66 -4.17 11.40
C ASP A 129 -10.71 -4.59 12.54
N GLY A 130 -9.54 -5.15 12.20
CA GLY A 130 -8.55 -5.67 13.14
C GLY A 130 -8.94 -6.98 13.82
N SER A 131 -10.09 -7.55 13.50
CA SER A 131 -10.65 -8.72 14.19
C SER A 131 -9.99 -10.04 13.79
N VAL A 132 -9.34 -10.09 12.63
CA VAL A 132 -8.72 -11.30 12.10
C VAL A 132 -7.31 -10.99 11.64
N MET A 133 -6.35 -11.78 12.11
CA MET A 133 -4.99 -11.75 11.60
C MET A 133 -4.75 -12.93 10.67
N TYR A 134 -4.08 -12.66 9.55
CA TYR A 134 -3.58 -13.65 8.63
C TYR A 134 -2.06 -13.60 8.58
N ILE A 135 -1.43 -14.75 8.54
CA ILE A 135 0.01 -14.89 8.41
C ILE A 135 0.37 -15.82 7.26
N ALA A 136 1.55 -15.64 6.69
CA ALA A 136 2.18 -16.61 5.81
C ALA A 136 3.50 -17.09 6.42
N THR A 137 3.75 -18.39 6.39
CA THR A 137 4.87 -19.02 7.12
C THR A 137 5.89 -19.67 6.18
N TRP A 138 7.14 -19.74 6.64
CA TRP A 138 8.24 -20.43 5.97
C TRP A 138 8.83 -21.53 6.88
N PRO A 139 9.28 -22.68 6.33
CA PRO A 139 9.38 -23.06 4.91
C PRO A 139 8.11 -23.67 4.31
N GLN A 140 7.04 -23.83 5.09
CA GLN A 140 5.86 -24.58 4.66
C GLN A 140 5.00 -23.83 3.63
N ASN A 141 5.24 -22.52 3.42
CA ASN A 141 4.53 -21.66 2.47
C ASN A 141 3.00 -21.69 2.66
N ARG A 142 2.56 -21.76 3.92
CA ARG A 142 1.15 -21.85 4.29
C ARG A 142 0.62 -20.52 4.75
N VAL A 143 -0.67 -20.29 4.50
CA VAL A 143 -1.40 -19.13 5.02
C VAL A 143 -2.33 -19.58 6.13
N HIS A 144 -2.17 -18.97 7.30
CA HIS A 144 -2.98 -19.26 8.49
C HIS A 144 -3.77 -18.03 8.91
N LYS A 145 -5.00 -18.25 9.35
CA LYS A 145 -5.73 -17.32 10.20
C LYS A 145 -5.32 -17.57 11.65
N ILE A 146 -5.03 -16.52 12.40
CA ILE A 146 -4.82 -16.58 13.85
C ILE A 146 -6.15 -16.29 14.54
N THR A 147 -6.59 -17.21 15.40
CA THR A 147 -7.81 -17.02 16.19
C THR A 147 -7.56 -16.11 17.40
N ASN A 148 -8.64 -15.68 18.08
CA ASN A 148 -8.53 -14.85 19.29
C ASN A 148 -7.79 -15.58 20.43
N GLU A 149 -7.78 -16.91 20.42
CA GLU A 149 -7.07 -17.79 21.34
C GLU A 149 -5.62 -18.07 20.90
N GLY A 150 -5.13 -17.39 19.86
CA GLY A 150 -3.79 -17.54 19.32
C GLY A 150 -3.56 -18.83 18.52
N GLN A 151 -4.62 -19.58 18.18
CA GLN A 151 -4.50 -20.81 17.42
C GLN A 151 -4.39 -20.56 15.91
N LYS A 152 -3.67 -21.44 15.21
CA LYS A 152 -3.53 -21.40 13.74
C LYS A 152 -4.63 -22.20 13.07
N GLN A 153 -5.37 -21.57 12.17
CA GLN A 153 -6.28 -22.23 11.24
C GLN A 153 -5.74 -22.09 9.81
N GLU A 154 -5.37 -23.20 9.18
CA GLU A 154 -4.93 -23.19 7.76
C GLU A 154 -6.08 -22.76 6.84
N MET A 155 -5.81 -21.80 5.95
CA MET A 155 -6.83 -21.22 5.08
C MET A 155 -6.92 -21.92 3.71
N PHE A 156 -5.78 -22.31 3.15
CA PHE A 156 -5.66 -23.00 1.86
C PHE A 156 -4.29 -23.69 1.75
N PRO A 157 -4.14 -24.66 0.82
CA PRO A 157 -2.89 -25.37 0.61
C PRO A 157 -1.72 -24.44 0.27
N ALA A 158 -0.49 -24.91 0.55
CA ALA A 158 0.71 -24.13 0.32
C ALA A 158 0.83 -23.60 -1.11
N ILE A 159 1.16 -22.30 -1.26
CA ILE A 159 1.48 -21.70 -2.55
C ILE A 159 3.00 -21.48 -2.60
N PRO A 160 3.74 -22.22 -3.44
CA PRO A 160 5.18 -22.12 -3.51
C PRO A 160 5.65 -20.69 -3.83
N ASN A 161 6.71 -20.25 -3.15
CA ASN A 161 7.39 -18.97 -3.37
C ASN A 161 6.47 -17.74 -3.26
N GLY A 162 5.59 -17.76 -2.25
CA GLY A 162 4.85 -16.60 -1.79
C GLY A 162 5.75 -15.49 -1.28
N HIS A 163 5.45 -14.25 -1.63
CA HIS A 163 6.21 -13.09 -1.14
C HIS A 163 5.36 -11.84 -0.83
N GLY A 164 4.09 -12.04 -0.45
CA GLY A 164 3.25 -10.96 0.08
C GLY A 164 1.82 -11.42 0.35
N ILE A 165 1.19 -10.84 1.38
CA ILE A 165 -0.21 -11.08 1.74
C ILE A 165 -0.88 -9.76 2.12
N THR A 166 -2.12 -9.56 1.67
CA THR A 166 -2.97 -8.47 2.14
C THR A 166 -4.44 -8.91 2.13
N VAL A 167 -5.32 -8.13 2.75
CA VAL A 167 -6.74 -8.44 2.87
C VAL A 167 -7.58 -7.19 2.61
N ASP A 168 -8.65 -7.31 1.82
CA ASP A 168 -9.58 -6.20 1.57
C ASP A 168 -10.66 -6.08 2.66
N THR A 169 -11.51 -5.06 2.58
CA THR A 169 -12.57 -4.85 3.59
C THR A 169 -13.68 -5.91 3.56
N ARG A 170 -13.70 -6.78 2.55
CA ARG A 170 -14.62 -7.93 2.44
C ARG A 170 -14.00 -9.23 2.93
N ASN A 171 -12.78 -9.18 3.49
CA ASN A 171 -11.98 -10.32 3.90
C ASN A 171 -11.56 -11.25 2.74
N ASN A 172 -11.42 -10.70 1.53
CA ASN A 172 -10.74 -11.40 0.45
C ASN A 172 -9.23 -11.31 0.68
N ILE A 173 -8.54 -12.44 0.65
CA ILE A 173 -7.08 -12.51 0.88
C ILE A 173 -6.38 -12.47 -0.48
N PHE A 174 -5.47 -11.53 -0.65
CA PHE A 174 -4.61 -11.43 -1.82
C PHE A 174 -3.23 -11.95 -1.47
N PHE A 175 -2.67 -12.75 -2.37
CA PHE A 175 -1.37 -13.35 -2.18
C PHE A 175 -0.53 -13.21 -3.43
N VAL A 176 0.72 -12.79 -3.27
CA VAL A 176 1.69 -12.67 -4.36
C VAL A 176 2.62 -13.87 -4.33
N ALA A 177 2.76 -14.57 -5.45
CA ALA A 177 3.70 -15.67 -5.63
C ALA A 177 4.57 -15.41 -6.86
N THR A 178 5.74 -16.06 -6.96
CA THR A 178 6.69 -15.85 -8.06
C THR A 178 6.02 -15.85 -9.43
N GLN A 179 5.14 -16.81 -9.74
CA GLN A 179 4.55 -16.86 -11.09
C GLN A 179 3.38 -15.90 -11.28
N THR A 180 2.54 -15.70 -10.26
CA THR A 180 1.33 -14.91 -10.37
C THR A 180 0.69 -14.62 -9.01
N SER A 181 -0.15 -13.59 -8.95
CA SER A 181 -0.94 -13.26 -7.77
C SER A 181 -2.31 -13.95 -7.78
N HIS A 182 -2.80 -14.27 -6.60
CA HIS A 182 -4.08 -14.94 -6.38
C HIS A 182 -4.96 -14.13 -5.44
N VAL A 183 -6.27 -14.36 -5.53
CA VAL A 183 -7.25 -13.91 -4.54
C VAL A 183 -8.01 -15.12 -4.01
N LEU A 184 -8.04 -15.29 -2.69
CA LEU A 184 -9.00 -16.16 -2.01
C LEU A 184 -10.19 -15.32 -1.60
N LYS A 185 -11.34 -15.59 -2.21
CA LYS A 185 -12.58 -14.91 -1.83
C LYS A 185 -13.05 -15.36 -0.45
N ASN A 186 -13.62 -14.44 0.31
CA ASN A 186 -14.16 -14.76 1.63
C ASN A 186 -15.20 -15.90 1.55
N GLY A 187 -15.08 -16.90 2.44
CA GLY A 187 -15.92 -18.09 2.44
C GLY A 187 -15.54 -19.17 1.42
N HIS A 188 -14.51 -18.94 0.59
CA HIS A 188 -13.96 -19.94 -0.32
C HIS A 188 -12.67 -20.56 0.24
N ASN A 189 -12.29 -21.72 -0.30
CA ASN A 189 -11.08 -22.47 0.08
C ASN A 189 -10.10 -22.70 -1.09
N ILE A 190 -10.44 -22.19 -2.29
CA ILE A 190 -9.61 -22.32 -3.50
C ILE A 190 -9.23 -20.92 -3.99
N PRO A 191 -7.93 -20.55 -3.95
CA PRO A 191 -7.45 -19.29 -4.51
C PRO A 191 -7.68 -19.22 -6.03
N ILE A 192 -8.06 -18.04 -6.52
CA ILE A 192 -8.30 -17.76 -7.93
C ILE A 192 -7.14 -16.91 -8.45
N LYS A 193 -6.51 -17.35 -9.55
CA LYS A 193 -5.47 -16.57 -10.24
C LYS A 193 -6.05 -15.26 -10.77
N ILE A 194 -5.36 -14.15 -10.50
CA ILE A 194 -5.74 -12.82 -10.98
C ILE A 194 -5.23 -12.65 -12.42
N LYS A 195 -6.13 -12.50 -13.39
CA LYS A 195 -5.77 -12.34 -14.81
C LYS A 195 -5.39 -10.89 -15.11
N GLY A 196 -4.57 -10.69 -16.14
CA GLY A 196 -4.18 -9.35 -16.60
C GLY A 196 -2.98 -8.74 -15.88
N LEU A 197 -2.46 -9.38 -14.83
CA LEU A 197 -1.16 -9.07 -14.25
C LEU A 197 -0.03 -9.74 -15.06
N PRO A 198 1.14 -9.09 -15.23
CA PRO A 198 2.32 -9.75 -15.78
C PRO A 198 2.76 -10.91 -14.87
N SER A 199 3.15 -12.02 -15.48
CA SER A 199 3.79 -13.13 -14.75
C SER A 199 5.17 -12.69 -14.24
N GLU A 200 5.57 -13.17 -13.07
CA GLU A 200 6.96 -13.06 -12.55
C GLU A 200 7.49 -11.65 -12.29
N ARG A 201 6.62 -10.64 -12.26
CA ARG A 201 7.04 -9.25 -12.08
C ARG A 201 6.28 -8.49 -10.99
N ILE A 202 5.22 -9.06 -10.42
CA ILE A 202 4.45 -8.38 -9.38
C ILE A 202 5.24 -8.37 -8.08
N THR A 203 5.40 -7.17 -7.51
CA THR A 203 6.18 -6.93 -6.29
C THR A 203 5.30 -6.89 -5.04
N GLY A 204 4.02 -6.57 -5.20
CA GLY A 204 3.08 -6.47 -4.09
C GLY A 204 1.65 -6.25 -4.54
N VAL A 205 0.73 -6.41 -3.60
CA VAL A 205 -0.67 -6.00 -3.70
C VAL A 205 -0.97 -5.12 -2.49
N PHE A 206 -1.66 -4.01 -2.69
CA PHE A 206 -1.99 -3.04 -1.67
C PHE A 206 -3.50 -2.74 -1.70
N VAL A 207 -4.10 -2.59 -0.52
CA VAL A 207 -5.49 -2.16 -0.37
C VAL A 207 -5.49 -0.72 0.15
N SER A 208 -6.03 0.18 -0.65
CA SER A 208 -6.12 1.61 -0.31
C SER A 208 -7.18 1.89 0.74
N ARG A 209 -7.14 3.11 1.30
CA ARG A 209 -8.14 3.62 2.24
C ARG A 209 -9.57 3.59 1.69
N SER A 210 -9.74 3.72 0.37
CA SER A 210 -11.02 3.66 -0.30
C SER A 210 -11.46 2.24 -0.68
N ASP A 211 -10.76 1.20 -0.20
CA ASP A 211 -10.98 -0.21 -0.55
C ASP A 211 -10.74 -0.52 -2.04
N GLU A 212 -9.97 0.34 -2.72
CA GLU A 212 -9.45 0.02 -4.05
C GLU A 212 -8.18 -0.81 -3.91
N ILE A 213 -8.06 -1.84 -4.76
CA ILE A 213 -6.96 -2.80 -4.70
C ILE A 213 -6.01 -2.51 -5.85
N TYR A 214 -4.74 -2.38 -5.51
CA TYR A 214 -3.67 -2.05 -6.44
C TYR A 214 -2.60 -3.13 -6.44
N ALA A 215 -2.00 -3.38 -7.60
CA ALA A 215 -0.75 -4.12 -7.72
C ALA A 215 0.29 -3.27 -8.44
N MET A 216 1.56 -3.50 -8.14
CA MET A 216 2.67 -2.87 -8.83
C MET A 216 3.70 -3.92 -9.27
N ASP A 217 4.23 -3.78 -10.47
CA ASP A 217 5.31 -4.61 -10.96
C ASP A 217 6.71 -4.00 -10.72
N GLU A 218 7.76 -4.76 -11.02
CA GLU A 218 9.17 -4.34 -10.86
C GLU A 218 9.55 -3.07 -11.66
N ASN A 219 8.72 -2.68 -12.64
CA ASN A 219 8.91 -1.50 -13.49
C ASN A 219 7.93 -0.38 -13.14
N SER A 220 7.34 -0.42 -11.94
CA SER A 220 6.39 0.55 -11.40
C SER A 220 5.12 0.73 -12.24
N ASN A 221 4.74 -0.28 -13.04
CA ASN A 221 3.44 -0.30 -13.68
C ASN A 221 2.38 -0.56 -12.60
N LEU A 222 1.42 0.36 -12.47
CA LEU A 222 0.33 0.28 -11.51
C LEU A 222 -0.89 -0.37 -12.16
N TYR A 223 -1.52 -1.31 -11.45
CA TYR A 223 -2.71 -2.02 -11.90
C TYR A 223 -3.83 -1.87 -10.87
N SER A 224 -5.07 -1.65 -11.32
CA SER A 224 -6.26 -1.82 -10.47
C SER A 224 -6.72 -3.27 -10.54
N ILE A 225 -7.04 -3.88 -9.40
CA ILE A 225 -7.58 -5.24 -9.32
C ILE A 225 -9.08 -5.18 -9.02
N ASP A 226 -9.87 -5.86 -9.83
CA ASP A 226 -11.25 -6.21 -9.56
C ASP A 226 -11.28 -7.55 -8.83
N ALA A 227 -11.47 -7.51 -7.51
CA ALA A 227 -11.56 -8.69 -6.66
C ALA A 227 -12.72 -9.63 -7.05
N GLU A 228 -13.83 -9.08 -7.54
CA GLU A 228 -15.01 -9.86 -7.86
C GLU A 228 -14.80 -10.71 -9.10
N ASN A 229 -14.10 -10.16 -10.09
CA ASN A 229 -13.84 -10.86 -11.34
C ASN A 229 -12.44 -11.48 -11.41
N ALA A 230 -11.61 -11.31 -10.37
CA ALA A 230 -10.21 -11.72 -10.32
C ALA A 230 -9.44 -11.27 -11.59
N ASN A 231 -9.64 -10.01 -11.98
CA ASN A 231 -9.00 -9.42 -13.16
C ASN A 231 -8.31 -8.11 -12.78
N ALA A 232 -7.21 -7.81 -13.45
CA ALA A 232 -6.46 -6.58 -13.28
C ALA A 232 -6.44 -5.77 -14.58
N ARG A 233 -6.32 -4.44 -14.43
CA ARG A 233 -6.21 -3.49 -15.53
C ARG A 233 -5.04 -2.55 -15.25
N HIS A 234 -4.15 -2.41 -16.22
CA HIS A 234 -3.06 -1.43 -16.17
C HIS A 234 -3.60 0.00 -16.15
N LEU A 235 -3.06 0.84 -15.27
CA LEU A 235 -3.45 2.22 -15.06
C LEU A 235 -2.42 3.23 -15.60
N GLY A 236 -1.13 2.90 -15.50
CA GLY A 236 -0.01 3.76 -15.87
C GLY A 236 1.26 3.38 -15.13
N THR A 237 2.32 4.17 -15.28
CA THR A 237 3.66 3.86 -14.74
C THR A 237 4.28 5.07 -14.05
N PHE A 238 5.08 4.84 -13.02
CA PHE A 238 5.90 5.87 -12.36
C PHE A 238 7.30 6.02 -12.98
N ASN A 239 7.62 5.23 -14.01
CA ASN A 239 8.94 5.19 -14.68
C ASN A 239 10.12 4.87 -13.72
N ILE A 240 9.85 4.08 -12.68
CA ILE A 240 10.86 3.56 -11.74
C ILE A 240 11.08 2.07 -12.03
N SER A 241 12.33 1.64 -12.12
CA SER A 241 12.69 0.23 -12.27
C SER A 241 13.33 -0.33 -11.00
N GLY A 242 13.29 -1.65 -10.85
CA GLY A 242 13.82 -2.34 -9.67
C GLY A 242 12.97 -2.10 -8.42
N VAL A 243 11.66 -1.94 -8.59
CA VAL A 243 10.71 -1.88 -7.49
C VAL A 243 10.76 -3.19 -6.72
N ASN A 244 10.87 -3.12 -5.40
CA ASN A 244 10.83 -4.27 -4.51
C ASN A 244 9.59 -4.27 -3.60
N THR A 245 9.04 -3.09 -3.32
CA THR A 245 7.79 -2.94 -2.56
C THR A 245 7.16 -1.58 -2.85
N PHE A 246 5.87 -1.44 -2.59
CA PHE A 246 5.19 -0.16 -2.62
C PHE A 246 4.08 -0.12 -1.57
N ALA A 247 3.70 1.09 -1.17
CA ALA A 247 2.59 1.34 -0.26
C ALA A 247 1.96 2.70 -0.58
N MET A 248 0.78 2.96 -0.03
CA MET A 248 0.15 4.28 -0.12
C MET A 248 -0.20 4.81 1.27
N ASP A 249 -0.10 6.13 1.44
CA ASP A 249 -0.51 6.81 2.66
C ASP A 249 -2.00 7.21 2.64
N SER A 250 -2.43 7.95 3.67
CA SER A 250 -3.84 8.34 3.82
C SER A 250 -4.34 9.37 2.79
N ALA A 251 -3.44 9.99 2.05
CA ALA A 251 -3.71 10.97 1.00
C ALA A 251 -3.45 10.40 -0.40
N ASP A 252 -3.36 9.06 -0.51
CA ASP A 252 -3.05 8.33 -1.74
C ASP A 252 -1.68 8.69 -2.35
N ASN A 253 -0.76 9.26 -1.56
CA ASN A 253 0.63 9.42 -2.00
C ASN A 253 1.25 8.01 -2.12
N VAL A 254 2.04 7.81 -3.17
CA VAL A 254 2.65 6.51 -3.45
C VAL A 254 4.09 6.51 -2.98
N LEU A 255 4.44 5.50 -2.18
CA LEU A 255 5.80 5.23 -1.76
C LEU A 255 6.30 3.98 -2.49
N ILE A 256 7.47 4.08 -3.13
CA ILE A 256 8.08 3.00 -3.91
C ILE A 256 9.46 2.68 -3.32
N GLY A 257 9.61 1.48 -2.79
CA GLY A 257 10.88 0.95 -2.30
C GLY A 257 11.71 0.35 -3.43
N VAL A 258 12.93 0.85 -3.60
CA VAL A 258 13.94 0.33 -4.52
C VAL A 258 15.25 0.11 -3.77
N ARG A 259 16.20 -0.62 -4.36
CA ARG A 259 17.55 -0.71 -3.77
C ARG A 259 18.12 0.70 -3.56
N GLY A 260 18.52 1.00 -2.32
CA GLY A 260 19.15 2.26 -1.95
C GLY A 260 18.19 3.39 -1.54
N GLY A 261 16.87 3.21 -1.63
CA GLY A 261 15.95 4.27 -1.21
C GLY A 261 14.46 3.97 -1.32
N ILE A 262 13.68 4.85 -0.69
CA ILE A 262 12.22 4.91 -0.80
C ILE A 262 11.88 6.23 -1.51
N GLN A 263 11.20 6.14 -2.64
CA GLN A 263 10.77 7.28 -3.46
C GLN A 263 9.32 7.61 -3.17
N LYS A 264 9.01 8.89 -2.99
CA LYS A 264 7.65 9.36 -2.69
C LYS A 264 7.09 10.18 -3.86
N PHE A 265 5.84 9.90 -4.21
CA PHE A 265 5.06 10.62 -5.20
C PHE A 265 3.81 11.21 -4.54
N ASN A 266 3.70 12.53 -4.55
CA ASN A 266 2.53 13.23 -4.00
C ASN A 266 1.37 13.17 -4.97
N ALA A 267 0.18 12.80 -4.48
CA ALA A 267 -1.04 12.70 -5.26
C ALA A 267 -1.85 14.01 -5.24
N TYR A 268 -2.49 14.32 -6.37
CA TYR A 268 -3.39 15.46 -6.53
C TYR A 268 -4.66 15.04 -7.27
N GLU A 269 -5.82 15.32 -6.69
CA GLU A 269 -7.13 15.09 -7.32
C GLU A 269 -7.40 16.01 -8.52
N GLN A 270 -6.71 17.15 -8.57
CA GLN A 270 -6.85 18.13 -9.63
C GLN A 270 -5.49 18.45 -10.22
N ASP A 271 -5.46 18.71 -11.52
CA ASP A 271 -4.26 19.12 -12.24
C ASP A 271 -3.67 20.41 -11.61
N PRO A 272 -2.52 20.33 -10.90
CA PRO A 272 -1.86 21.51 -10.33
C PRO A 272 -1.35 22.48 -11.40
N CYS A 273 -1.27 22.04 -12.66
CA CYS A 273 -0.75 22.77 -13.80
C CYS A 273 -1.82 23.34 -14.72
N ARG A 274 -3.12 23.19 -14.40
CA ARG A 274 -4.25 23.63 -15.24
C ARG A 274 -4.20 25.08 -15.74
N ASN A 275 -3.56 25.98 -15.00
CA ASN A 275 -3.44 27.40 -15.35
C ASN A 275 -2.09 27.79 -15.97
N TYR A 276 -1.17 26.83 -16.17
CA TYR A 276 0.17 27.08 -16.66
C TYR A 276 0.18 27.50 -18.15
N ASP A 277 -0.58 26.81 -19.01
CA ASP A 277 -0.63 27.08 -20.46
C ASP A 277 -1.14 28.48 -20.83
N LYS A 278 -1.83 29.17 -19.91
CA LYS A 278 -2.36 30.52 -20.18
C LYS A 278 -1.29 31.60 -20.24
N PHE A 279 -0.09 31.36 -19.69
CA PHE A 279 0.97 32.37 -19.61
C PHE A 279 2.09 32.17 -20.64
N SER A 280 2.40 30.92 -21.00
CA SER A 280 3.46 30.60 -21.98
C SER A 280 3.11 30.98 -23.43
N GLY A 281 1.83 31.22 -23.74
CA GLY A 281 1.34 31.53 -25.09
C GLY A 281 1.54 32.96 -25.61
N SER A 282 2.14 33.89 -24.85
CA SER A 282 2.18 35.33 -25.23
C SER A 282 3.52 35.87 -25.75
N PHE A 283 4.62 35.10 -25.71
CA PHE A 283 5.88 35.50 -26.35
C PHE A 283 6.06 34.82 -27.71
N LYS A 284 5.30 35.29 -28.70
CA LYS A 284 5.72 35.15 -30.10
C LYS A 284 6.75 36.24 -30.39
N PRO A 285 8.02 35.90 -30.69
CA PRO A 285 8.94 36.89 -31.25
C PRO A 285 8.33 37.43 -32.55
N LYS A 286 8.11 38.75 -32.61
CA LYS A 286 7.75 39.42 -33.86
C LYS A 286 9.02 39.52 -34.72
N HIS A 287 8.84 39.17 -36.00
CA HIS A 287 9.79 39.11 -37.13
C HIS A 287 10.48 37.74 -37.30
N ALA A 288 10.42 37.06 -38.45
CA ALA A 288 10.29 37.57 -39.82
C ALA A 288 9.44 36.69 -40.78
N SER A 289 8.80 37.40 -41.71
CA SER A 289 8.48 37.06 -43.11
C SER A 289 7.65 35.82 -43.48
N HIS A 290 6.45 36.12 -44.01
CA HIS A 290 5.92 35.71 -45.32
C HIS A 290 6.09 34.24 -45.75
N LEU A 291 4.97 33.50 -45.72
CA LEU A 291 4.34 32.88 -46.89
C LEU A 291 2.94 32.37 -46.50
N MET A 292 1.97 32.60 -47.38
CA MET A 292 0.54 32.27 -47.26
C MET A 292 0.19 31.11 -48.24
N PRO A 293 -1.02 30.52 -48.22
CA PRO A 293 -1.21 29.14 -47.81
C PRO A 293 -1.85 28.24 -48.89
N LEU A 294 -1.95 26.93 -48.62
CA LEU A 294 -2.98 26.08 -49.26
C LEU A 294 -3.81 25.33 -48.21
N ALA A 295 -5.12 25.41 -48.42
CA ALA A 295 -6.19 24.88 -47.60
C ALA A 295 -6.35 23.36 -47.73
N THR A 296 -6.92 22.72 -46.71
CA THR A 296 -7.97 21.69 -46.90
C THR A 296 -8.72 21.36 -45.59
N THR A 297 -10.02 21.62 -45.66
CA THR A 297 -11.18 20.82 -45.16
C THR A 297 -11.22 20.23 -43.74
N THR A 298 -12.08 20.88 -42.97
CA THR A 298 -12.89 20.48 -41.82
C THR A 298 -13.29 19.00 -41.66
N ARG A 299 -13.14 18.47 -40.43
CA ARG A 299 -14.01 17.40 -39.89
C ARG A 299 -14.33 17.64 -38.41
N LYS A 300 -15.61 17.96 -38.13
CA LYS A 300 -16.20 18.10 -36.78
C LYS A 300 -16.23 16.74 -36.06
N ARG A 301 -15.74 16.67 -34.82
CA ARG A 301 -16.07 15.60 -33.86
C ARG A 301 -16.69 16.18 -32.60
N ARG A 302 -17.77 15.52 -32.17
CA ARG A 302 -18.69 15.90 -31.09
C ARG A 302 -18.04 15.72 -29.71
N HIS A 303 -18.32 16.65 -28.81
CA HIS A 303 -18.04 16.56 -27.38
C HIS A 303 -18.89 15.46 -26.72
N ASN A 304 -18.25 14.55 -25.98
CA ASN A 304 -18.92 13.71 -24.99
C ASN A 304 -18.88 14.39 -23.62
N LYS A 305 -20.05 14.47 -22.98
CA LYS A 305 -20.28 15.05 -21.66
C LYS A 305 -19.65 14.18 -20.57
N VAL A 306 -18.81 14.79 -19.75
CA VAL A 306 -18.26 14.22 -18.51
C VAL A 306 -19.36 14.18 -17.44
N GLY A 307 -19.66 12.99 -16.93
CA GLY A 307 -20.54 12.81 -15.78
C GLY A 307 -19.81 13.17 -14.49
N LYS A 308 -20.37 14.12 -13.73
CA LYS A 308 -19.90 14.48 -12.38
C LYS A 308 -20.20 13.31 -11.42
N ARG A 309 -19.18 12.65 -10.89
CA ARG A 309 -19.31 11.75 -9.73
C ARG A 309 -19.26 12.57 -8.45
N HIS A 310 -20.34 12.52 -7.67
CA HIS A 310 -20.38 13.06 -6.33
C HIS A 310 -19.67 12.10 -5.37
N SER A 311 -18.56 12.55 -4.78
CA SER A 311 -17.99 11.95 -3.58
C SER A 311 -19.00 12.05 -2.44
N ARG A 312 -19.68 10.95 -2.12
CA ARG A 312 -20.54 10.84 -0.94
C ARG A 312 -19.66 10.47 0.24
N ARG A 313 -19.26 11.50 1.00
CA ARG A 313 -18.69 11.38 2.34
C ARG A 313 -19.73 10.69 3.25
N ARG A 314 -19.63 9.37 3.45
CA ARG A 314 -20.45 8.64 4.43
C ARG A 314 -19.97 9.02 5.83
N LYS A 315 -20.82 9.75 6.57
CA LYS A 315 -20.67 9.92 8.02
C LYS A 315 -20.97 8.57 8.70
N HIS A 316 -19.97 7.99 9.37
CA HIS A 316 -20.20 6.85 10.24
C HIS A 316 -20.99 7.29 11.47
N ARG A 317 -22.16 6.68 11.66
CA ARG A 317 -23.00 6.80 12.85
C ARG A 317 -22.44 5.81 13.88
N ARG A 318 -21.85 6.33 14.96
CA ARG A 318 -21.45 5.52 16.13
C ARG A 318 -22.71 4.83 16.70
N LEU A 319 -22.69 3.50 16.72
CA LEU A 319 -23.55 2.71 17.59
C LEU A 319 -22.78 2.50 18.90
N THR A 320 -23.27 3.11 19.97
CA THR A 320 -22.88 2.78 21.34
C THR A 320 -23.64 1.54 21.76
N THR A 321 -22.93 0.44 21.98
CA THR A 321 -23.43 -0.72 22.72
C THR A 321 -23.04 -0.57 24.19
N THR A 322 -24.05 -0.38 25.03
CA THR A 322 -23.96 -0.52 26.49
C THR A 322 -23.78 -1.99 26.84
N THR A 323 -22.66 -2.33 27.46
CA THR A 323 -22.44 -3.61 28.14
C THR A 323 -23.08 -3.55 29.53
N THR A 324 -24.10 -4.37 29.73
CA THR A 324 -24.65 -4.69 31.06
C THR A 324 -23.68 -5.61 31.78
N VAL A 325 -23.34 -5.24 33.01
CA VAL A 325 -22.47 -5.98 33.94
C VAL A 325 -23.21 -7.24 34.39
N ALA A 326 -22.61 -8.41 34.18
CA ALA A 326 -23.03 -9.65 34.82
C ALA A 326 -22.22 -9.83 36.10
N SER A 327 -22.91 -9.72 37.22
CA SER A 327 -22.40 -9.89 38.58
C SER A 327 -22.14 -11.36 38.90
N GLU A 328 -21.06 -11.55 39.67
CA GLU A 328 -20.54 -12.78 40.27
C GLU A 328 -21.60 -13.64 40.99
N LEU A 329 -21.47 -14.95 40.84
CA LEU A 329 -21.91 -15.92 41.85
C LEU A 329 -21.03 -17.18 41.74
N PHE A 330 -20.03 -17.24 42.62
CA PHE A 330 -19.24 -18.42 42.97
C PHE A 330 -19.45 -18.63 44.47
N LEU A 331 -19.79 -19.87 44.85
CA LEU A 331 -19.74 -20.56 46.16
C LEU A 331 -20.82 -21.67 46.09
N GLY A 332 -20.59 -22.94 46.39
CA GLY A 332 -19.46 -23.59 47.03
C GLY A 332 -19.22 -25.00 46.48
N ILE A 333 -18.00 -25.44 46.78
CA ILE A 333 -17.53 -26.82 46.79
C ILE A 333 -17.96 -27.38 48.14
N ASP A 334 -18.65 -28.51 48.17
CA ASP A 334 -18.65 -29.41 49.32
C ASP A 334 -18.21 -30.78 48.82
N ASP A 335 -17.13 -31.25 49.44
CA ASP A 335 -16.63 -32.62 49.42
C ASP A 335 -17.66 -33.56 50.07
N GLU A 336 -17.73 -34.81 49.61
CA GLU A 336 -17.82 -35.98 50.49
C GLU A 336 -17.54 -37.28 49.68
N GLU A 337 -16.46 -37.97 50.07
CA GLU A 337 -16.31 -39.42 49.92
C GLU A 337 -16.85 -40.11 51.17
N GLU A 338 -17.29 -41.37 50.99
CA GLU A 338 -17.85 -42.37 51.96
C GLU A 338 -19.35 -42.33 52.31
#